data_AF-A0A9X8YNV9-F1
#
_entry.id   AF-A0A9X8YNV9-F1
#
_cell.length_a   1.000
_cell.length_b   1.000
_cell.length_c   1.000
_cell.angle_alpha   90.00
_cell.angle_beta   90.00
_cell.angle_gamma   90.00
#
_symmetry.space_group_name_H-M   'P 1'
#
loop_
_entity.id
_entity.type
_entity.pdbx_description
1 polymer ?
#
loop_
_entity_poly.entity_id
_entity_poly.type
_entity_poly.pdbx_seq_one_letter_code
_entity_poly.pdbx_strand_id
1 'polypeptide(L)'
;DLVLWVIKADDRALSVDEQFWRGVMQPYQQQVLFVLNQADKIEPCHEWDTRTSTPSAQQRANLQEKQAAITAMFKPYHPLCVVSACSG
;
A
#
# COMPACT_ATOMS: atom_id res chain seq x y z
N ASP A 1 14.67 -2.10 16.00
CA ASP A 1 13.93 -3.04 15.12
C ASP A 1 12.90 -2.29 14.29
N LEU A 2 12.58 -2.82 13.11
CA LEU A 2 11.65 -2.25 12.13
C LEU A 2 10.65 -3.33 11.69
N VAL A 3 9.38 -2.97 11.60
CA VAL A 3 8.27 -3.81 11.12
C VAL A 3 7.80 -3.27 9.77
N LEU A 4 7.73 -4.13 8.76
CA LEU A 4 7.14 -3.82 7.47
C LEU A 4 5.69 -4.27 7.45
N TRP A 5 4.77 -3.32 7.31
CA TRP A 5 3.33 -3.60 7.17
C TRP A 5 2.95 -3.57 5.69
N VAL A 6 2.82 -4.75 5.08
CA VAL A 6 2.62 -4.89 3.63
C VAL A 6 1.13 -5.03 3.31
N ILE A 7 0.61 -4.11 2.49
CA ILE A 7 -0.75 -4.10 1.97
C ILE A 7 -0.69 -4.30 0.46
N LYS A 8 -1.53 -5.15 -0.13
CA LYS A 8 -1.59 -5.28 -1.59
C LYS A 8 -2.48 -4.20 -2.20
N ALA A 9 -2.10 -3.67 -3.36
CA ALA A 9 -2.83 -2.62 -4.04
C ALA A 9 -4.22 -3.06 -4.53
N ASP A 10 -4.37 -4.32 -4.91
CA ASP A 10 -5.61 -4.93 -5.39
C ASP A 10 -6.56 -5.39 -4.27
N ASP A 11 -6.05 -5.53 -3.03
CA ASP A 11 -6.84 -5.98 -1.90
C ASP A 11 -7.88 -4.92 -1.50
N ARG A 12 -9.11 -5.35 -1.24
CA ARG A 12 -10.23 -4.46 -0.88
C ARG A 12 -10.58 -4.53 0.60
N ALA A 13 -10.08 -5.51 1.34
CA ALA A 13 -10.48 -5.76 2.72
C ALA A 13 -9.36 -5.40 3.71
N LEU A 14 -9.45 -4.21 4.32
CA LEU A 14 -8.47 -3.74 5.33
C LEU A 14 -9.05 -3.62 6.75
N SER A 15 -10.30 -4.06 6.96
CA SER A 15 -10.99 -3.89 8.26
C SER A 15 -10.34 -4.67 9.39
N VAL A 16 -9.85 -5.89 9.11
CA VAL A 16 -9.14 -6.72 10.08
C VAL A 16 -7.78 -6.09 10.44
N ASP A 17 -7.06 -5.59 9.43
CA ASP A 17 -5.81 -4.86 9.62
C ASP A 17 -6.02 -3.59 10.45
N GLU A 18 -7.08 -2.83 10.18
CA GLU A 18 -7.41 -1.62 10.94
C GLU A 18 -7.69 -1.95 12.40
N GLN A 19 -8.48 -3.00 12.66
CA GLN A 19 -8.79 -3.41 14.03
C GLN A 19 -7.53 -3.80 14.79
N PHE A 20 -6.65 -4.60 14.17
CA PHE A 20 -5.39 -4.99 14.80
C PHE A 20 -4.46 -3.80 15.00
N TRP A 21 -4.39 -2.89 14.02
CA TRP A 21 -3.59 -1.67 14.12
C TRP A 21 -3.98 -0.82 15.33
N ARG A 22 -5.29 -0.55 15.48
CA ARG A 22 -5.84 0.24 16.58
C ARG A 22 -5.71 -0.46 17.93
N GLY A 23 -5.88 -1.78 17.96
CA GLY A 23 -5.86 -2.56 19.21
C GLY A 23 -4.47 -2.90 19.73
N VAL A 24 -3.47 -3.05 18.85
CA VAL A 24 -2.18 -3.66 19.21
C VAL A 24 -0.99 -2.81 18.78
N MET A 25 -1.01 -2.23 17.56
CA MET A 25 0.21 -1.70 16.95
C MET A 25 0.45 -0.21 17.16
N GLN A 26 -0.56 0.57 17.56
CA GLN A 26 -0.40 2.01 17.77
C GLN A 26 0.80 2.39 18.69
N PRO A 27 1.11 1.68 19.79
CA PRO A 27 2.28 2.00 20.60
C PRO A 27 3.62 1.85 19.86
N TYR A 28 3.65 1.03 18.80
CA TYR A 28 4.84 0.72 18.01
C TYR A 28 4.89 1.47 16.67
N GLN A 29 4.00 2.44 16.45
CA GLN A 29 3.84 3.11 15.15
C GLN A 29 5.12 3.71 14.56
N GLN A 30 6.07 4.15 15.40
CA GLN A 30 7.36 4.70 14.95
C GLN A 30 8.30 3.63 14.37
N GLN A 31 8.05 2.36 14.68
CA GLN A 31 8.83 1.23 14.20
C GLN A 31 8.16 0.56 13.00
N VAL A 32 7.02 1.07 12.52
CA VAL A 32 6.25 0.47 11.43
C VAL A 32 6.35 1.31 10.17
N LEU A 33 6.78 0.68 9.08
CA LEU A 33 6.73 1.26 7.73
C LEU A 33 5.65 0.56 6.91
N PHE A 34 4.68 1.32 6.41
CA PHE A 34 3.64 0.80 5.54
C PHE A 34 4.13 0.74 4.09
N VAL A 35 3.88 -0.40 3.46
CA VAL A 35 4.25 -0.67 2.06
C VAL A 35 3.02 -1.12 1.29
N LEU A 36 2.59 -0.32 0.33
CA LEU A 36 1.62 -0.70 -0.68
C LEU A 36 2.34 -1.46 -1.81
N ASN A 37 2.23 -2.78 -1.80
CA ASN A 37 2.87 -3.66 -2.76
C ASN A 37 1.91 -4.05 -3.91
N GLN A 38 2.47 -4.68 -4.95
CA GLN A 38 1.73 -5.12 -6.14
C GLN A 38 1.05 -3.95 -6.85
N ALA A 39 1.70 -2.80 -6.90
CA ALA A 39 1.18 -1.60 -7.56
C ALA A 39 0.83 -1.82 -9.04
N ASP A 40 1.50 -2.78 -9.70
CA ASP A 40 1.22 -3.24 -11.05
C ASP A 40 -0.17 -3.86 -11.22
N LYS A 41 -0.76 -4.37 -10.14
CA LYS A 41 -2.07 -5.04 -10.15
C LYS A 41 -3.23 -4.12 -9.79
N ILE A 42 -2.98 -2.85 -9.50
CA ILE A 42 -4.07 -1.89 -9.31
C ILE A 42 -4.90 -1.82 -10.59
N GLU A 43 -6.22 -1.79 -10.45
CA GLU A 43 -7.10 -1.66 -11.61
C GLU A 43 -6.86 -0.32 -12.32
N PRO A 44 -6.95 -0.24 -13.66
CA PRO A 44 -6.98 -1.36 -14.59
C PRO A 44 -5.63 -2.09 -14.65
N CYS A 45 -5.59 -3.38 -14.29
CA CYS A 45 -4.33 -4.12 -14.10
C CYS A 45 -3.54 -4.37 -15.40
N HIS A 46 -4.20 -4.30 -16.55
CA HIS A 46 -3.61 -4.54 -17.87
C HIS A 46 -2.97 -3.31 -18.52
N GLU A 47 -3.03 -2.15 -17.87
CA GLU A 47 -2.45 -0.91 -18.40
C GLU A 47 -1.04 -0.62 -17.87
N TRP A 48 -0.48 -1.50 -17.05
CA TRP A 48 0.88 -1.34 -16.55
C TRP A 48 1.90 -1.56 -17.68
N ASP A 49 2.82 -0.61 -17.87
CA ASP A 49 3.90 -0.77 -18.82
C ASP A 49 5.02 -1.61 -18.20
N THR A 50 5.09 -2.89 -18.59
CA THR A 50 6.12 -3.83 -18.10
C THR A 50 7.53 -3.50 -18.56
N ARG A 51 7.69 -2.77 -19.68
CA ARG A 51 9.00 -2.38 -20.20
C ARG A 51 9.58 -1.22 -19.41
N THR A 52 8.76 -0.26 -19.03
CA THR A 52 9.20 0.92 -18.25
C THR A 52 8.95 0.76 -16.75
N SER A 53 8.23 -0.29 -16.33
CA SER A 53 7.75 -0.48 -14.95
C SER A 53 7.00 0.74 -14.43
N THR A 54 6.12 1.30 -15.25
CA THR A 54 5.34 2.49 -14.89
C THR A 54 3.83 2.26 -14.98
N PRO A 55 3.04 2.88 -14.08
CA PRO A 55 1.58 2.84 -14.16
C PRO A 55 1.04 3.76 -15.24
N SER A 56 -0.12 3.40 -15.78
CA SER A 56 -0.96 4.31 -16.57
C SER A 56 -1.46 5.50 -15.73
N ALA A 57 -2.08 6.50 -16.39
CA ALA A 57 -2.69 7.62 -15.69
C ALA A 57 -3.80 7.17 -14.73
N GLN A 58 -4.62 6.18 -15.14
CA GLN A 58 -5.71 5.66 -14.32
C GLN A 58 -5.18 4.85 -13.14
N GLN A 59 -4.19 3.98 -13.37
CA GLN A 59 -3.54 3.22 -12.29
C GLN A 59 -2.89 4.16 -11.27
N ARG A 60 -2.26 5.25 -11.72
CA ARG A 60 -1.69 6.28 -10.84
C ARG A 60 -2.73 6.94 -9.96
N ALA A 61 -3.87 7.34 -10.53
CA ALA A 61 -4.98 7.91 -9.76
C ALA A 61 -5.49 6.91 -8.70
N ASN A 62 -5.69 5.66 -9.09
CA ASN A 62 -6.18 4.62 -8.18
C ASN A 62 -5.16 4.30 -7.06
N LEU A 63 -3.86 4.31 -7.35
CA LEU A 63 -2.81 4.18 -6.33
C LEU A 63 -2.81 5.36 -5.36
N GLN A 64 -3.01 6.59 -5.85
CA GLN A 64 -3.11 7.78 -5.00
C GLN A 64 -4.34 7.71 -4.08
N GLU A 65 -5.50 7.32 -4.60
CA GLU A 65 -6.70 7.11 -3.78
C GLU A 65 -6.48 6.03 -2.72
N LYS A 66 -5.86 4.90 -3.11
CA LYS A 66 -5.53 3.81 -2.18
C LYS A 66 -4.59 4.27 -1.08
N GLN A 67 -3.54 5.01 -1.44
CA GLN A 67 -2.59 5.57 -0.49
C GLN A 67 -3.26 6.57 0.47
N ALA A 68 -4.15 7.43 -0.04
CA ALA A 68 -4.92 8.36 0.79
C ALA A 68 -5.83 7.62 1.79
N ALA A 69 -6.51 6.56 1.34
CA ALA A 69 -7.35 5.73 2.20
C ALA A 69 -6.55 5.05 3.31
N ILE A 70 -5.41 4.43 3.00
CA ILE A 70 -4.52 3.82 3.99
C ILE A 70 -3.98 4.87 4.96
N THR A 71 -3.56 6.03 4.45
CA THR A 71 -3.06 7.13 5.30
C THR A 71 -4.13 7.62 6.28
N ALA A 72 -5.38 7.76 5.83
CA ALA A 72 -6.50 8.17 6.68
C ALA A 72 -6.85 7.12 7.75
N MET A 73 -6.81 5.84 7.36
CA MET A 73 -7.15 4.70 8.22
C MET A 73 -6.11 4.43 9.30
N PHE A 74 -4.84 4.34 8.92
CA PHE A 74 -3.76 3.92 9.80
C PHE A 74 -2.99 5.09 10.41
N LYS A 75 -3.01 6.29 9.79
CA LYS A 75 -2.24 7.47 10.22
C LYS A 75 -0.77 7.13 10.49
N PRO A 76 -0.06 6.57 9.49
CA PRO A 76 1.30 6.09 9.67
C PRO A 76 2.26 7.22 10.08
N TYR A 77 3.25 6.89 10.90
CA TYR A 77 4.29 7.86 11.31
C TYR A 77 5.27 8.16 10.16
N HIS A 78 5.61 7.14 9.38
CA HIS A 78 6.50 7.25 8.22
C HIS A 78 5.71 7.37 6.91
N PRO A 79 6.29 7.97 5.85
CA PRO A 79 5.68 7.99 4.53
C PRO A 79 5.39 6.56 4.03
N LEU A 80 4.22 6.38 3.43
CA LEU A 80 3.85 5.11 2.81
C LEU A 80 4.65 4.89 1.52
N CYS A 81 5.25 3.71 1.37
CA CYS A 81 5.97 3.34 0.15
C CYS A 81 5.05 2.59 -0.80
N VAL A 82 5.05 2.97 -2.08
CA VAL A 82 4.34 2.22 -3.13
C VAL A 82 5.37 1.48 -3.98
N VAL A 83 5.22 0.18 -4.12
CA VAL A 83 6.17 -0.68 -4.82
C VAL A 83 5.45 -1.72 -5.68
N SER A 84 6.11 -2.12 -6.76
CA SER A 84 5.81 -3.33 -7.50
C SER A 84 7.07 -4.18 -7.46
N ALA A 85 6.98 -5.36 -6.85
CA ALA A 85 8.08 -6.30 -6.85
C ALA A 85 8.14 -7.02 -8.20
N CYS A 86 9.33 -7.09 -8.80
CA CYS A 86 9.53 -7.97 -9.94
C CYS A 86 9.30 -9.41 -9.49
N SER A 87 8.30 -10.09 -10.05
CA SER A 87 8.20 -11.54 -9.97
C SER A 87 9.46 -12.13 -10.61
N GLY A 88 10.30 -12.76 -9.78
CA GLY A 88 11.50 -13.48 -10.20
C GLY A 88 11.20 -14.82 -10.85
#